data_AF-A0A6B3ZCG8-F1
#
_entry.id   AF-A0A6B3ZCG8-F1
#
_cell.length_a   1.000
_cell.length_b   1.000
_cell.length_c   1.000
_cell.angle_alpha   90.00
_cell.angle_beta   90.00
_cell.angle_gamma   90.00
#
_symmetry.space_group_name_H-M   'P 1'
#
loop_
_entity.id
_entity.type
_entity.pdbx_description
1 polymer ?
#
loop_
_entity_poly.entity_id
_entity_poly.type
_entity_poly.pdbx_seq_one_letter_code
_entity_poly.pdbx_strand_id
1 'polypeptide(L)'
;MKIDLTLEIGKELLSSTLKKAINEDKAFGSIGHLGTHFDVMDKEFPLDYIKTRGKIFNVCHIRNNEISLNDINLNEIEENDFIIFYTGYLKETGYGTAEYLKDHPELSRELIDYLINKKISMIGIDTTGIKKSSEHRHIDQYCADRNVFIIENMNNLDLLWAEAKNNSFTMYTFPLNIKGVTGLTSRVIAEL
;
A
#
# COMPACT_ATOMS: atom_id res chain seq x y z
N MET A 1 1.73 -21.41 1.76
CA MET A 1 2.27 -21.05 0.42
C MET A 1 2.77 -19.62 0.47
N LYS A 2 3.84 -19.25 -0.27
CA LYS A 2 4.32 -17.85 -0.30
C LYS A 2 3.93 -17.15 -1.60
N ILE A 3 3.39 -15.94 -1.51
CA ILE A 3 3.01 -15.09 -2.64
C ILE A 3 3.79 -13.79 -2.53
N ASP A 4 4.48 -13.42 -3.60
CA ASP A 4 5.16 -12.14 -3.68
C ASP A 4 4.17 -11.05 -4.09
N LEU A 5 4.00 -10.04 -3.24
CA LEU A 5 3.09 -8.91 -3.49
C LEU A 5 3.86 -7.68 -3.96
N THR A 6 5.15 -7.82 -4.22
CA THR A 6 6.01 -6.74 -4.69
C THR A 6 5.88 -6.59 -6.20
N LEU A 7 5.61 -5.36 -6.65
CA LEU A 7 5.64 -5.02 -8.06
C LEU A 7 7.06 -5.14 -8.62
N GLU A 8 7.21 -5.87 -9.71
CA GLU A 8 8.46 -5.95 -10.43
C GLU A 8 8.76 -4.62 -11.14
N ILE A 9 9.96 -4.09 -10.93
CA ILE A 9 10.41 -2.84 -11.57
C ILE A 9 11.45 -3.16 -12.64
N GLY A 10 11.08 -2.85 -13.88
CA GLY A 10 11.97 -3.03 -15.03
C GLY A 10 13.22 -2.15 -14.96
N LYS A 11 14.32 -2.66 -15.51
CA LYS A 11 15.64 -2.00 -15.51
C LYS A 11 15.60 -0.57 -16.02
N GLU A 12 14.83 -0.29 -17.08
CA GLU A 12 14.76 1.02 -17.70
C GLU A 12 14.15 2.07 -16.76
N LEU A 13 13.03 1.74 -16.11
CA LEU A 13 12.35 2.60 -15.16
C LEU A 13 13.19 2.82 -13.88
N LEU A 14 13.83 1.77 -13.38
CA LEU A 14 14.77 1.91 -12.26
C LEU A 14 15.94 2.83 -12.64
N SER A 15 16.53 2.63 -13.81
CA SER A 15 17.67 3.42 -14.28
C SER A 15 17.32 4.90 -14.47
N SER A 16 16.15 5.21 -15.02
CA SER A 16 15.71 6.60 -15.21
C SER A 16 15.42 7.28 -13.86
N THR A 17 14.78 6.58 -12.93
CA THR A 17 14.49 7.07 -11.57
C THR A 17 15.78 7.38 -10.81
N LEU A 18 16.75 6.47 -10.84
CA LEU A 18 18.05 6.68 -10.19
C LEU A 18 18.82 7.85 -10.81
N LYS A 19 18.85 7.97 -12.14
CA LYS A 19 19.49 9.10 -12.82
C LYS A 19 18.88 10.43 -12.38
N LYS A 20 17.55 10.50 -12.28
CA LYS A 20 16.86 11.71 -11.83
C LYS A 20 17.25 12.05 -10.39
N ALA A 21 17.18 11.07 -9.49
CA ALA A 21 17.51 11.25 -8.08
C ALA A 21 18.97 11.66 -7.82
N ILE A 22 19.92 11.20 -8.64
CA ILE A 22 21.33 11.60 -8.54
C ILE A 22 21.57 13.02 -9.06
N ASN A 23 20.87 13.42 -10.13
CA ASN A 23 21.08 14.72 -10.77
C ASN A 23 20.28 15.86 -10.12
N GLU A 24 19.25 15.52 -9.36
CA GLU A 24 18.35 16.47 -8.70
C GLU A 24 18.24 16.11 -7.20
N ASP A 25 19.00 16.78 -6.32
CA ASP A 25 18.98 16.49 -4.87
C ASP A 25 17.57 16.48 -4.28
N LYS A 26 16.67 17.34 -4.78
CA LYS A 26 15.26 17.39 -4.36
C LYS A 26 14.44 16.16 -4.77
N ALA A 27 14.92 15.38 -5.74
CA ALA A 27 14.27 14.17 -6.25
C ALA A 27 14.76 12.90 -5.56
N PHE A 28 15.74 12.96 -4.64
CA PHE A 28 16.24 11.76 -3.96
C PHE A 28 15.13 10.96 -3.25
N GLY A 29 14.18 11.67 -2.62
CA GLY A 29 13.03 11.06 -1.97
C GLY A 29 12.11 10.26 -2.90
N SER A 30 12.12 10.53 -4.22
CA SER A 30 11.28 9.79 -5.17
C SER A 30 11.72 8.34 -5.35
N ILE A 31 12.97 7.98 -5.03
CA ILE A 31 13.40 6.58 -5.02
C ILE A 31 12.56 5.78 -4.02
N GLY A 32 12.23 6.40 -2.89
CA GLY A 32 11.44 5.79 -1.82
C GLY A 32 10.02 5.41 -2.22
N HIS A 33 9.44 6.11 -3.20
CA HIS A 33 8.08 5.87 -3.69
C HIS A 33 8.06 5.06 -5.01
N LEU A 34 9.19 4.45 -5.39
CA LEU A 34 9.26 3.62 -6.60
C LEU A 34 8.70 2.23 -6.33
N GLY A 35 7.76 1.80 -7.16
CA GLY A 35 7.14 0.47 -7.08
C GLY A 35 6.33 0.26 -5.81
N THR A 36 6.25 -0.98 -5.35
CA THR A 36 5.67 -1.26 -4.03
C THR A 36 6.55 -0.66 -2.95
N HIS A 37 5.96 0.20 -2.13
CA HIS A 37 6.67 0.94 -1.11
C HIS A 37 5.82 1.15 0.12
N PHE A 38 6.49 1.48 1.23
CA PHE A 38 5.92 1.80 2.52
C PHE A 38 6.02 3.31 2.73
N ASP A 39 4.90 3.99 2.93
CA ASP A 39 4.87 5.43 3.21
C ASP A 39 5.17 5.70 4.68
N VAL A 40 6.46 5.87 4.97
CA VAL A 40 6.98 6.12 6.32
C VAL A 40 6.75 7.55 6.79
N MET A 41 6.51 8.48 5.86
CA MET A 41 6.28 9.90 6.13
C MET A 41 7.43 10.51 6.95
N ASP A 42 7.13 11.19 8.06
CA ASP A 42 8.12 11.75 8.98
C ASP A 42 8.45 10.81 10.15
N LYS A 43 8.10 9.53 10.05
CA LYS A 43 8.31 8.51 11.10
C LYS A 43 9.50 7.61 10.77
N GLU A 44 9.62 6.53 11.54
CA GLU A 44 10.52 5.40 11.28
C GLU A 44 9.70 4.12 11.15
N PHE A 45 10.18 3.15 10.37
CA PHE A 45 9.52 1.86 10.22
C PHE A 45 9.52 1.07 11.55
N PRO A 46 8.35 0.69 12.11
CA PRO A 46 8.30 -0.14 13.31
C PRO A 46 8.74 -1.58 13.01
N LEU A 47 9.79 -2.08 13.69
CA LEU A 47 10.30 -3.44 13.44
C LEU A 47 9.28 -4.54 13.76
N ASP A 48 8.36 -4.29 14.68
CA ASP A 48 7.25 -5.21 14.98
C ASP A 48 6.31 -5.39 13.78
N TYR A 49 6.34 -4.48 12.79
CA TYR A 49 5.54 -4.56 11.57
C TYR A 49 6.22 -5.39 10.46
N ILE A 50 7.42 -5.93 10.71
CA ILE A 50 8.06 -6.90 9.79
C ILE A 50 7.17 -8.11 9.59
N LYS A 51 6.48 -8.57 10.64
CA LYS A 51 5.63 -9.75 10.59
C LYS A 51 4.29 -9.47 11.26
N THR A 52 3.23 -9.42 10.47
CA THR A 52 1.87 -9.14 10.95
C THR A 52 0.88 -10.18 10.45
N ARG A 53 -0.33 -10.20 11.04
CA ARG A 53 -1.47 -10.92 10.49
C ARG A 53 -2.03 -10.09 9.33
N GLY A 54 -2.29 -10.71 8.19
CA GLY A 54 -2.84 -10.07 7.00
C GLY A 54 -4.29 -10.46 6.77
N LYS A 55 -5.07 -9.51 6.26
CA LYS A 55 -6.43 -9.74 5.77
C LYS A 55 -6.65 -8.97 4.47
N ILE A 56 -7.32 -9.58 3.51
CA ILE A 56 -7.62 -9.01 2.20
C ILE A 56 -9.13 -8.88 2.01
N PHE A 57 -9.57 -7.76 1.43
CA PHE A 57 -10.94 -7.52 1.01
C PHE A 57 -10.99 -7.26 -0.49
N ASN A 58 -11.87 -7.96 -1.20
CA ASN A 58 -12.09 -7.74 -2.62
C ASN A 58 -13.10 -6.60 -2.83
N VAL A 59 -12.61 -5.51 -3.40
CA VAL A 59 -13.37 -4.30 -3.71
C VAL A 59 -13.31 -3.97 -5.21
N CYS A 60 -13.07 -4.98 -6.06
CA CYS A 60 -12.96 -4.82 -7.52
C CYS A 60 -14.24 -4.29 -8.19
N HIS A 61 -15.37 -4.37 -7.52
CA HIS A 61 -16.64 -3.84 -8.03
C HIS A 61 -16.77 -2.31 -7.84
N ILE A 62 -15.83 -1.67 -7.12
CA ILE A 62 -15.80 -0.24 -6.83
C ILE A 62 -14.75 0.42 -7.71
N ARG A 63 -15.15 1.44 -8.48
CA ARG A 63 -14.27 2.16 -9.43
C ARG A 63 -14.35 3.68 -9.26
N ASN A 64 -15.55 4.23 -9.36
CA ASN A 64 -15.79 5.68 -9.33
C ASN A 64 -16.41 6.18 -8.02
N ASN A 65 -16.27 5.41 -6.94
CA ASN A 65 -16.79 5.74 -5.62
C ASN A 65 -15.72 5.45 -4.55
N GLU A 66 -15.97 5.95 -3.34
CA GLU A 66 -15.16 5.59 -2.18
C GLU A 66 -15.52 4.19 -1.69
N ILE A 67 -14.50 3.42 -1.28
CA ILE A 67 -14.62 2.19 -0.51
C ILE A 67 -15.00 2.60 0.92
N SER A 68 -16.13 2.10 1.39
CA SER A 68 -16.75 2.47 2.65
C SER A 68 -16.76 1.30 3.65
N LEU A 69 -17.25 1.56 4.86
CA LEU A 69 -17.44 0.52 5.88
C LEU A 69 -18.37 -0.62 5.43
N ASN A 70 -19.33 -0.34 4.54
CA ASN A 70 -20.30 -1.33 4.07
C ASN A 70 -19.71 -2.32 3.06
N ASP A 71 -18.54 -2.02 2.52
CA ASP A 71 -17.90 -2.82 1.47
C ASP A 71 -16.98 -3.91 2.05
N ILE A 72 -16.78 -3.94 3.37
CA ILE A 72 -15.91 -4.89 4.06
C ILE A 72 -16.57 -5.49 5.30
N ASN A 73 -16.13 -6.69 5.70
CA ASN A 73 -16.57 -7.31 6.94
C ASN A 73 -15.72 -6.82 8.13
N LEU A 74 -16.20 -5.80 8.84
CA LEU A 74 -15.51 -5.17 9.97
C LEU A 74 -15.17 -6.13 11.13
N ASN A 75 -15.89 -7.25 11.24
CA ASN A 75 -15.68 -8.25 12.29
C ASN A 75 -14.41 -9.09 12.10
N GLU A 76 -13.81 -9.08 10.90
CA GLU A 76 -12.63 -9.87 10.57
C GLU A 76 -11.31 -9.13 10.82
N ILE A 77 -11.42 -7.86 11.24
CA ILE A 77 -10.31 -6.95 11.49
C ILE A 77 -9.96 -6.97 12.97
N GLU A 78 -8.68 -7.17 13.27
CA GLU A 78 -8.08 -7.21 14.59
C GLU A 78 -6.99 -6.13 14.72
N GLU A 79 -6.63 -5.80 15.97
CA GLU A 79 -5.50 -4.90 16.25
C GLU A 79 -4.20 -5.47 15.67
N ASN A 80 -3.33 -4.59 15.16
CA ASN A 80 -2.08 -4.89 14.45
C ASN A 80 -2.20 -5.59 13.09
N ASP A 81 -3.41 -5.83 12.58
CA ASP A 81 -3.58 -6.41 11.24
C ASP A 81 -2.97 -5.55 10.12
N PHE A 82 -2.52 -6.19 9.05
CA PHE A 82 -2.27 -5.55 7.77
C PHE A 82 -3.50 -5.78 6.87
N ILE A 83 -4.29 -4.73 6.67
CA ILE A 83 -5.54 -4.75 5.91
C ILE A 83 -5.29 -4.35 4.46
N ILE A 84 -5.61 -5.23 3.52
CA ILE A 84 -5.34 -5.09 2.10
C ILE A 84 -6.65 -4.93 1.33
N PHE A 85 -6.73 -3.90 0.50
CA PHE A 85 -7.85 -3.65 -0.41
C PHE A 85 -7.44 -4.05 -1.82
N TYR A 86 -8.03 -5.13 -2.32
CA TYR A 86 -7.81 -5.59 -3.69
C TYR A 86 -8.80 -4.92 -4.62
N THR A 87 -8.31 -3.96 -5.41
CA THR A 87 -9.11 -3.18 -6.36
C THR A 87 -9.04 -3.77 -7.77
N GLY A 88 -7.97 -4.48 -8.14
CA GLY A 88 -7.70 -4.94 -9.51
C GLY A 88 -7.06 -3.89 -10.41
N TYR A 89 -6.91 -2.66 -9.90
CA TYR A 89 -6.65 -1.48 -10.69
C TYR A 89 -5.25 -1.48 -11.32
N LEU A 90 -4.21 -1.84 -10.56
CA LEU A 90 -2.85 -2.00 -11.07
C LEU A 90 -2.77 -3.01 -12.21
N LYS A 91 -3.46 -4.14 -12.09
CA LYS A 91 -3.45 -5.22 -13.09
C LYS A 91 -4.16 -4.80 -14.38
N GLU A 92 -5.26 -4.05 -14.27
CA GLU A 92 -6.05 -3.56 -15.40
C GLU A 92 -5.31 -2.49 -16.20
N THR A 93 -4.70 -1.52 -15.52
CA THR A 93 -4.19 -0.29 -16.13
C THR A 93 -2.68 -0.28 -16.36
N GLY A 94 -1.94 -1.12 -15.62
CA GLY A 94 -0.49 -1.22 -15.68
C GLY A 94 0.23 -0.08 -14.95
N TYR A 95 1.27 -0.41 -14.20
CA TYR A 95 2.01 0.56 -13.39
C TYR A 95 2.54 1.75 -14.21
N GLY A 96 2.30 2.96 -13.70
CA GLY A 96 2.86 4.20 -14.24
C GLY A 96 2.24 4.69 -15.55
N THR A 97 1.20 4.03 -16.08
CA THR A 97 0.46 4.53 -17.24
C THR A 97 -0.39 5.75 -16.87
N ALA A 98 -0.76 6.56 -17.87
CA ALA A 98 -1.64 7.70 -17.64
C ALA A 98 -3.01 7.30 -17.07
N GLU A 99 -3.47 6.10 -17.41
CA GLU A 99 -4.69 5.52 -16.85
C GLU A 99 -4.48 5.18 -15.38
N TYR A 100 -3.42 4.46 -15.03
CA TYR A 100 -3.10 4.10 -13.65
C TYR A 100 -2.99 5.30 -12.69
N LEU A 101 -2.52 6.44 -13.19
CA LEU A 101 -2.37 7.66 -12.40
C LEU A 101 -3.69 8.42 -12.18
N LYS A 102 -4.82 7.95 -12.73
CA LYS A 102 -6.07 8.73 -12.80
C LYS A 102 -7.27 7.90 -12.37
N ASP A 103 -8.18 8.46 -11.57
CA ASP A 103 -9.49 7.85 -11.31
C ASP A 103 -9.45 6.47 -10.60
N HIS A 104 -8.39 6.15 -9.85
CA HIS A 104 -8.37 4.96 -8.97
C HIS A 104 -9.41 5.07 -7.83
N PRO A 105 -9.96 3.97 -7.28
CA PRO A 105 -10.83 4.05 -6.11
C PRO A 105 -10.08 4.59 -4.89
N GLU A 106 -10.83 5.21 -3.97
CA GLU A 106 -10.31 5.82 -2.75
C GLU A 106 -11.00 5.22 -1.52
N LEU A 107 -10.37 5.24 -0.36
CA LEU A 107 -11.03 4.86 0.89
C LEU A 107 -11.81 6.06 1.42
N SER A 108 -13.01 5.84 1.97
CA SER A 108 -13.74 6.90 2.65
C SER A 108 -13.01 7.35 3.91
N ARG A 109 -13.23 8.61 4.32
CA ARG A 109 -12.62 9.12 5.56
C ARG A 109 -13.07 8.33 6.78
N GLU A 110 -14.34 7.93 6.80
CA GLU A 110 -14.92 7.11 7.87
C GLU A 110 -14.24 5.75 7.97
N LEU A 111 -13.97 5.09 6.84
CA LEU A 111 -13.25 3.82 6.81
C LEU A 111 -11.81 3.98 7.33
N ILE A 112 -11.10 5.04 6.90
CA ILE A 112 -9.75 5.33 7.38
C ILE A 112 -9.74 5.55 8.90
N ASP A 113 -10.66 6.36 9.41
CA ASP A 113 -10.78 6.64 10.85
C ASP A 113 -11.13 5.36 11.64
N TYR A 114 -11.99 4.49 11.10
CA TYR A 114 -12.28 3.18 11.70
C TYR A 114 -11.02 2.31 11.82
N LEU A 115 -10.25 2.16 10.74
CA LEU A 115 -9.04 1.34 10.71
C LEU A 115 -7.98 1.86 11.70
N ILE A 116 -7.81 3.18 11.77
CA ILE A 116 -6.96 3.86 12.75
C ILE A 116 -7.42 3.55 14.19
N ASN A 117 -8.72 3.71 14.48
CA ASN A 117 -9.26 3.44 15.81
C ASN A 117 -9.14 1.97 16.21
N LYS A 118 -9.15 1.07 15.22
CA LYS A 118 -8.91 -0.35 15.38
C LYS A 118 -7.42 -0.69 15.61
N LYS A 119 -6.52 0.28 15.41
CA LYS A 119 -5.07 0.16 15.58
C LYS A 119 -4.47 -0.96 14.74
N ILE A 120 -4.89 -1.05 13.49
CA ILE A 120 -4.23 -1.93 12.53
C ILE A 120 -2.78 -1.44 12.30
N SER A 121 -1.90 -2.29 11.78
CA SER A 121 -0.52 -1.89 11.48
C SER A 121 -0.41 -1.12 10.17
N MET A 122 -1.01 -1.66 9.11
CA MET A 122 -0.82 -1.17 7.74
C MET A 122 -2.09 -1.29 6.90
N ILE A 123 -2.26 -0.38 5.94
CA ILE A 123 -3.25 -0.43 4.88
C ILE A 123 -2.53 -0.69 3.56
N GLY A 124 -2.96 -1.71 2.82
CA GLY A 124 -2.35 -2.13 1.55
C GLY A 124 -3.30 -1.92 0.40
N ILE A 125 -2.80 -1.42 -0.74
CA ILE A 125 -3.62 -1.20 -1.93
C ILE A 125 -2.82 -1.38 -3.23
N ASP A 126 -3.49 -1.80 -4.29
CA ASP A 126 -2.94 -1.93 -5.64
C ASP A 126 -3.21 -0.68 -6.51
N THR A 127 -3.13 0.50 -5.90
CA THR A 127 -3.25 1.82 -6.54
C THR A 127 -2.11 2.72 -6.07
N THR A 128 -2.03 3.94 -6.63
CA THR A 128 -1.12 5.01 -6.19
C THR A 128 -1.57 5.68 -4.89
N GLY A 129 -2.18 4.92 -3.99
CA GLY A 129 -2.62 5.38 -2.69
C GLY A 129 -4.11 5.30 -2.41
N ILE A 130 -4.42 5.56 -1.14
CA ILE A 130 -5.77 5.40 -0.58
C ILE A 130 -6.65 6.64 -0.76
N LYS A 131 -6.06 7.75 -1.19
CA LYS A 131 -6.70 9.03 -1.54
C LYS A 131 -6.02 9.63 -2.77
N LYS A 132 -6.75 10.45 -3.52
CA LYS A 132 -6.29 11.15 -4.72
C LYS A 132 -5.66 12.50 -4.41
N SER A 133 -4.84 12.94 -5.35
CA SER A 133 -4.48 14.34 -5.58
C SER A 133 -4.05 15.09 -4.31
N SER A 134 -4.83 16.07 -3.87
CA SER A 134 -4.49 16.99 -2.78
C SER A 134 -4.56 16.36 -1.39
N GLU A 135 -5.40 15.34 -1.20
CA GLU A 135 -5.63 14.74 0.12
C GLU A 135 -4.64 13.61 0.43
N HIS A 136 -4.07 12.98 -0.60
CA HIS A 136 -3.16 11.83 -0.50
C HIS A 136 -2.11 12.00 0.61
N ARG A 137 -1.18 12.95 0.42
CA ARG A 137 -0.06 13.16 1.36
C ARG A 137 -0.52 13.52 2.77
N HIS A 138 -1.61 14.28 2.89
CA HIS A 138 -2.15 14.67 4.19
C HIS A 138 -2.73 13.46 4.92
N ILE A 139 -3.39 12.56 4.20
CA ILE A 139 -3.99 11.35 4.76
C ILE A 139 -2.94 10.32 5.14
N ASP A 140 -1.89 10.14 4.34
CA ASP A 140 -0.80 9.23 4.70
C ASP A 140 -0.09 9.70 5.97
N GLN A 141 0.16 11.01 6.08
CA GLN A 141 0.69 11.62 7.31
C GLN A 141 -0.26 11.45 8.49
N TYR A 142 -1.57 11.67 8.28
CA TYR A 142 -2.59 11.51 9.30
C TYR A 142 -2.65 10.08 9.87
N CYS A 143 -2.51 9.08 8.99
CA CYS A 143 -2.37 7.67 9.36
C CYS A 143 -1.05 7.42 10.13
N ALA A 144 0.09 7.90 9.59
CA ALA A 144 1.41 7.68 10.16
C ALA A 144 1.56 8.31 11.56
N ASP A 145 0.96 9.48 11.81
CA ASP A 145 0.86 10.12 13.12
C ASP A 145 0.14 9.26 14.17
N ARG A 146 -0.58 8.23 13.73
CA ARG A 146 -1.35 7.29 14.56
C ARG A 146 -0.84 5.85 14.44
N ASN A 147 0.39 5.67 13.97
CA ASN A 147 1.06 4.38 13.78
C ASN A 147 0.35 3.41 12.82
N VAL A 148 -0.42 3.94 11.88
CA VAL A 148 -0.96 3.18 10.74
C VAL A 148 -0.27 3.65 9.48
N PHE A 149 0.28 2.75 8.68
CA PHE A 149 1.07 3.12 7.50
C PHE A 149 0.47 2.56 6.21
N ILE A 150 0.81 3.17 5.08
CA ILE A 150 0.29 2.77 3.78
C ILE A 150 1.36 1.97 3.02
N ILE A 151 0.92 0.93 2.32
CA ILE A 151 1.69 0.23 1.30
C ILE A 151 0.95 0.31 -0.03
N GLU A 152 1.57 0.95 -1.00
CA GLU A 152 0.99 1.21 -2.31
C GLU A 152 1.53 0.27 -3.38
N ASN A 153 0.87 0.30 -4.56
CA ASN A 153 1.31 -0.40 -5.75
C ASN A 153 1.55 -1.91 -5.50
N MET A 154 0.74 -2.53 -4.62
CA MET A 154 0.86 -3.95 -4.32
C MET A 154 0.43 -4.81 -5.51
N ASN A 155 1.24 -5.79 -5.88
CA ASN A 155 1.00 -6.66 -7.02
C ASN A 155 0.39 -8.01 -6.57
N ASN A 156 -0.10 -8.81 -7.52
CA ASN A 156 -0.58 -10.18 -7.29
C ASN A 156 -1.69 -10.32 -6.24
N LEU A 157 -2.46 -9.25 -5.98
CA LEU A 157 -3.58 -9.28 -5.03
C LEU A 157 -4.73 -10.17 -5.51
N ASP A 158 -4.84 -10.40 -6.81
CA ASP A 158 -5.76 -11.36 -7.42
C ASP A 158 -5.44 -12.81 -7.00
N LEU A 159 -4.15 -13.16 -7.03
CA LEU A 159 -3.66 -14.46 -6.57
C LEU A 159 -3.84 -14.61 -5.05
N LEU A 160 -3.50 -13.57 -4.29
CA LEU A 160 -3.69 -13.56 -2.85
C LEU A 160 -5.16 -13.76 -2.47
N TRP A 161 -6.07 -13.03 -3.12
CA TRP A 161 -7.50 -13.15 -2.90
C TRP A 161 -8.02 -14.56 -3.21
N ALA A 162 -7.63 -15.12 -4.36
CA ALA A 162 -8.07 -16.45 -4.79
C ALA A 162 -7.61 -17.56 -3.82
N GLU A 163 -6.40 -17.44 -3.28
CA GLU A 163 -5.77 -18.49 -2.48
C GLU A 163 -6.05 -18.35 -0.97
N ALA A 164 -6.24 -17.13 -0.46
CA ALA A 164 -6.52 -16.91 0.96
C ALA A 164 -7.87 -17.52 1.40
N LYS A 165 -8.85 -17.63 0.49
CA LYS A 165 -10.17 -18.25 0.75
C LYS A 165 -10.84 -17.73 2.04
N ASN A 166 -10.81 -16.41 2.24
CA ASN A 166 -11.28 -15.70 3.43
C ASN A 166 -10.51 -15.97 4.73
N ASN A 167 -9.41 -16.72 4.72
CA ASN A 167 -8.54 -16.87 5.90
C ASN A 167 -7.60 -15.67 6.05
N SER A 168 -7.17 -15.43 7.30
CA SER A 168 -6.02 -14.59 7.57
C SER A 168 -4.72 -15.31 7.20
N PHE A 169 -3.67 -14.55 6.93
CA PHE A 169 -2.35 -15.07 6.57
C PHE A 169 -1.24 -14.31 7.29
N THR A 170 0.00 -14.76 7.17
CA THR A 170 1.15 -14.02 7.68
C THR A 170 1.66 -13.07 6.61
N MET A 171 1.87 -11.81 6.96
CA MET A 171 2.52 -10.82 6.13
C MET A 171 3.96 -10.63 6.55
N TYR A 172 4.83 -10.43 5.56
CA TYR A 172 6.20 -10.01 5.76
C TYR A 172 6.48 -8.74 4.98
N THR A 173 6.91 -7.67 5.66
CA THR A 173 7.18 -6.37 5.07
C THR A 173 8.62 -5.95 5.37
N PHE A 174 9.42 -5.73 4.33
CA PHE A 174 10.83 -5.35 4.43
C PHE A 174 11.11 -4.08 3.62
N PRO A 175 10.88 -2.89 4.20
CA PRO A 175 11.26 -1.63 3.59
C PRO A 175 12.78 -1.44 3.61
N LEU A 176 13.30 -0.70 2.65
CA LEU A 176 14.68 -0.20 2.74
C LEU A 176 14.83 0.71 3.97
N ASN A 177 15.99 0.66 4.63
CA ASN A 177 16.28 1.49 5.78
C ASN A 177 16.99 2.79 5.35
N ILE A 178 16.23 3.72 4.76
CA ILE A 178 16.73 5.00 4.25
C ILE A 178 16.21 6.13 5.14
N LYS A 179 17.10 7.00 5.62
CA LYS A 179 16.73 8.17 6.43
C LYS A 179 16.43 9.39 5.56
N GLY A 180 15.52 10.24 6.05
CA GLY A 180 15.21 11.54 5.43
C GLY A 180 14.35 11.46 4.17
N VAL A 181 13.64 10.36 3.96
CA VAL A 181 12.69 10.15 2.86
C VAL A 181 11.32 9.78 3.41
N THR A 182 10.25 10.08 2.67
CA THR A 182 8.86 9.85 3.09
C THR A 182 8.28 8.52 2.62
N GLY A 183 8.95 7.85 1.69
CA GLY A 183 8.59 6.53 1.20
C GLY A 183 9.80 5.61 1.25
N LEU A 184 9.56 4.31 1.40
CA LEU A 184 10.57 3.27 1.45
C LEU A 184 10.16 2.13 0.52
N THR A 185 10.80 2.00 -0.65
CA THR A 185 10.61 0.82 -1.51
C THR A 185 10.77 -0.45 -0.69
N SER A 186 9.84 -1.39 -0.86
CA SER A 186 9.65 -2.50 0.08
C SER A 186 9.52 -3.83 -0.64
N ARG A 187 10.05 -4.89 -0.04
CA ARG A 187 9.69 -6.27 -0.38
C ARG A 187 8.55 -6.71 0.51
N VAL A 188 7.44 -7.14 -0.09
CA VAL A 188 6.23 -7.54 0.63
C VAL A 188 5.80 -8.94 0.20
N ILE A 189 5.70 -9.86 1.17
CA ILE A 189 5.36 -11.28 0.92
C ILE A 189 4.18 -11.68 1.81
N ALA A 190 3.22 -12.40 1.26
CA ALA A 190 2.20 -13.12 2.03
C ALA A 190 2.55 -14.60 2.16
N GLU A 191 2.30 -15.18 3.33
CA GLU A 191 2.36 -16.62 3.60
C GLU A 191 1.01 -17.12 4.11
N LEU A 192 0.33 -17.87 3.24
CA LEU A 192 -0.94 -18.55 3.48
C LEU A 192 -0.75 -19.87 4.23
#